data_AF-A0A6A6DJ16-F1
#
_entry.id   AF-A0A6A6DJ16-F1
#
_cell.length_a   1.000
_cell.length_b   1.000
_cell.length_c   1.000
_cell.angle_alpha   90.00
_cell.angle_beta   90.00
_cell.angle_gamma   90.00
#
_symmetry.space_group_name_H-M   'P 1'
#
loop_
_entity.id
_entity.type
_entity.pdbx_description
1 polymer ?
#
loop_
_entity_poly.entity_id
_entity_poly.type
_entity_poly.pdbx_seq_one_letter_code
_entity_poly.pdbx_strand_id
1 'polypeptide(L)'
;MFGFKFPLILGNEASGTLDNGSEVLIFPIMGNPDFKGDITLDPDRHALGELTQGSLADYVIVPKENVVKKPKEMSFETAAVLSIAWLTAYRMLATERS
;
A
#
# COMPACT_ATOMS: atom_id res chain seq x y z
N MET A 1 -15.12 15.01 8.95
CA MET A 1 -15.83 14.22 7.93
C MET A 1 -14.84 14.04 6.79
N PHE A 2 -14.38 12.81 6.52
CA PHE A 2 -13.41 12.54 5.46
C PHE A 2 -14.02 13.00 4.12
N GLY A 3 -13.41 14.01 3.50
CA GLY A 3 -13.89 14.60 2.26
C GLY A 3 -13.47 13.74 1.09
N PHE A 4 -14.18 12.64 0.83
CA PHE A 4 -13.96 11.87 -0.39
C PHE A 4 -14.15 12.75 -1.61
N LYS A 5 -13.13 12.80 -2.47
CA LYS A 5 -13.17 13.54 -3.74
C LYS A 5 -13.47 12.57 -4.87
N PHE A 6 -14.65 12.70 -5.46
CA PHE A 6 -15.07 11.88 -6.60
C PHE A 6 -14.72 12.58 -7.94
N PRO A 7 -14.45 11.81 -9.01
CA PRO A 7 -14.40 10.34 -9.07
C PRO A 7 -13.19 9.75 -8.36
N LEU A 8 -13.36 8.54 -7.81
CA LEU A 8 -12.33 7.82 -7.05
C LEU A 8 -12.22 6.38 -7.56
N ILE A 9 -11.05 6.02 -8.07
CA ILE A 9 -10.69 4.64 -8.38
C ILE A 9 -10.40 3.94 -7.05
N LEU A 10 -11.03 2.79 -6.83
CA LEU A 10 -10.83 1.97 -5.64
C LEU A 10 -9.62 1.04 -5.80
N GLY A 11 -9.28 0.30 -4.76
CA GLY A 11 -8.16 -0.63 -4.75
C GLY A 11 -7.00 -0.12 -3.90
N ASN A 12 -6.69 -0.88 -2.87
CA ASN A 12 -5.75 -0.55 -1.81
C ASN A 12 -4.57 -1.53 -1.76
N GLU A 13 -4.52 -2.51 -2.66
CA GLU A 13 -3.43 -3.47 -2.79
C GLU A 13 -3.04 -3.61 -4.26
N ALA A 14 -1.73 -3.74 -4.55
CA ALA A 14 -1.28 -3.97 -5.91
C ALA A 14 0.14 -4.56 -5.97
N SER A 15 0.41 -5.26 -7.07
CA SER A 15 1.75 -5.61 -7.53
C SER A 15 1.82 -5.47 -9.04
N GLY A 16 3.00 -5.20 -9.59
CA GLY A 16 3.17 -4.91 -11.01
C GLY A 16 4.61 -4.59 -11.36
N THR A 17 4.82 -3.92 -12.50
CA THR A 17 6.15 -3.56 -12.99
C THR A 17 6.31 -2.05 -13.12
N LEU A 18 7.50 -1.56 -12.81
CA LEU A 18 7.93 -0.21 -13.18
C LEU A 18 8.31 -0.17 -14.68
N ASP A 19 8.44 1.04 -15.24
CA ASP A 19 8.83 1.25 -16.65
C ASP A 19 10.18 0.61 -17.02
N ASN A 20 11.06 0.42 -16.03
CA ASN A 20 12.35 -0.24 -16.21
C ASN A 20 12.29 -1.78 -16.09
N GLY A 21 11.09 -2.36 -15.98
CA GLY A 21 10.84 -3.80 -15.86
C GLY A 21 11.01 -4.37 -14.44
N SER A 22 11.28 -3.55 -13.42
CA SER A 22 11.40 -4.04 -12.04
C SER A 22 10.05 -4.50 -11.50
N GLU A 23 9.97 -5.73 -11.00
CA GLU A 23 8.79 -6.25 -10.32
C GLU A 23 8.68 -5.71 -8.89
N VAL A 24 7.52 -5.15 -8.58
CA VAL A 24 7.26 -4.45 -7.32
C VAL A 24 5.89 -4.80 -6.76
N LEU A 25 5.72 -4.59 -5.47
CA LEU A 25 4.45 -4.53 -4.77
C LEU A 25 4.33 -3.19 -4.06
N ILE A 26 3.10 -2.76 -3.80
CA ILE A 26 2.83 -1.48 -3.15
C ILE A 26 2.62 -1.71 -1.65
N PHE A 27 3.36 -1.01 -0.81
CA PHE A 27 2.97 -0.78 0.57
C PHE A 27 1.95 0.37 0.60
N PRO A 28 0.68 0.18 0.97
CA PRO A 28 -0.38 1.12 0.61
C PRO A 28 -0.65 2.21 1.64
N ILE A 29 0.04 2.19 2.77
CA ILE A 29 -0.15 3.20 3.81
C ILE A 29 0.61 4.47 3.42
N MET A 30 -0.14 5.56 3.33
CA MET A 30 0.31 6.90 2.99
C MET A 30 -0.01 7.84 4.15
N GLY A 31 0.66 8.98 4.20
CA GLY A 31 0.49 9.96 5.27
C GLY A 31 1.27 11.22 4.98
N ASN A 32 1.57 11.97 6.03
CA ASN A 32 2.37 13.17 5.94
C ASN A 32 3.85 12.83 5.65
N PRO A 33 4.44 13.33 4.56
CA PRO A 33 5.82 13.01 4.18
C PRO A 33 6.87 13.49 5.21
N ASP A 34 6.51 14.46 6.05
CA ASP A 34 7.37 14.98 7.10
C ASP A 34 7.21 14.21 8.43
N PHE A 35 6.20 13.35 8.57
CA PHE A 35 6.01 12.52 9.76
C PHE A 35 7.21 11.58 9.98
N LYS A 36 7.59 11.39 11.25
CA LYS A 36 8.71 10.54 11.66
C LYS A 36 8.23 9.52 12.70
N GLY A 37 8.64 8.27 12.53
CA GLY A 37 8.28 7.17 13.42
C GLY A 37 7.42 6.12 12.71
N ASP A 38 6.59 5.40 13.46
CA ASP A 38 5.66 4.43 12.91
C ASP A 38 4.53 5.16 12.17
N ILE A 39 4.51 5.05 10.83
CA ILE A 39 3.50 5.67 9.96
C ILE A 39 2.06 5.27 10.33
N THR A 40 1.86 4.16 11.06
CA THR A 40 0.52 3.77 11.52
C THR A 40 -0.02 4.64 12.66
N LEU A 41 0.83 5.46 13.27
CA LEU A 41 0.49 6.46 14.28
C LEU A 41 0.35 7.88 13.71
N ASP A 42 0.60 8.07 12.41
CA ASP A 42 0.41 9.36 11.75
C ASP A 42 -1.08 9.75 11.75
N PRO A 43 -1.47 10.93 12.29
CA PRO A 43 -2.86 11.38 12.24
C PRO A 43 -3.38 11.59 10.81
N ASP A 44 -2.49 11.83 9.84
CA ASP A 44 -2.83 12.00 8.42
C ASP A 44 -2.80 10.67 7.64
N ARG A 45 -2.61 9.54 8.35
CA ARG A 45 -2.53 8.21 7.75
C ARG A 45 -3.82 7.85 7.01
N HIS A 46 -3.65 7.38 5.77
CA HIS A 46 -4.70 6.80 4.95
C HIS A 46 -4.11 5.68 4.06
N ALA A 47 -4.96 4.85 3.48
CA ALA A 47 -4.55 3.86 2.50
C ALA A 47 -4.74 4.38 1.06
N LEU A 48 -3.97 3.80 0.13
CA LEU A 48 -4.22 3.89 -1.31
C LEU A 48 -5.70 3.62 -1.61
N GLY A 49 -6.33 4.44 -2.45
CA GLY A 49 -7.74 4.27 -2.80
C GLY A 49 -8.75 4.84 -1.78
N GLU A 50 -8.30 5.37 -0.63
CA GLU A 50 -9.17 6.09 0.32
C GLU A 50 -9.25 7.59 0.00
N LEU A 51 -8.09 8.25 -0.08
CA LEU A 51 -7.97 9.68 -0.40
C LEU A 51 -7.18 9.93 -1.70
N THR A 52 -6.59 8.88 -2.26
CA THR A 52 -5.80 8.87 -3.49
C THR A 52 -6.41 7.89 -4.49
N GLN A 53 -6.06 8.01 -5.78
CA GLN A 53 -6.58 7.08 -6.80
C GLN A 53 -5.99 5.69 -6.59
N GLY A 54 -6.86 4.68 -6.52
CA GLY A 54 -6.52 3.31 -6.19
C GLY A 54 -6.01 2.45 -7.35
N SER A 55 -5.79 1.17 -7.05
CA SER A 55 -5.14 0.19 -7.93
C SER A 55 -6.06 -0.59 -8.86
N LEU A 56 -7.38 -0.41 -8.83
CA LEU A 56 -8.30 -1.03 -9.80
C LEU A 56 -8.27 -0.29 -11.14
N ALA A 57 -7.08 -0.18 -11.71
CA ALA A 57 -6.75 0.46 -12.97
C ALA A 57 -5.48 -0.18 -13.55
N ASP A 58 -5.23 0.01 -14.85
CA ASP A 58 -4.04 -0.51 -15.52
C ASP A 58 -2.73 0.11 -14.99
N TYR A 59 -2.82 1.32 -14.46
CA TYR A 59 -1.70 2.07 -13.89
C TYR A 59 -2.12 2.77 -12.60
N VAL A 60 -1.20 2.86 -11.65
CA VAL A 60 -1.36 3.61 -10.40
C VAL A 60 -0.09 4.39 -10.10
N ILE A 61 -0.26 5.61 -9.58
CA ILE A 61 0.85 6.46 -9.16
C ILE A 61 0.88 6.47 -7.64
N VAL A 62 2.04 6.14 -7.09
CA VAL A 62 2.30 6.15 -5.65
C VAL A 62 3.63 6.86 -5.35
N PRO A 63 3.83 7.36 -4.11
CA PRO A 63 5.14 7.83 -3.69
C PRO A 63 6.18 6.71 -3.79
N LYS A 64 7.45 7.09 -3.98
CA LYS A 64 8.53 6.14 -4.24
C LYS A 64 8.76 5.20 -3.05
N GLU A 65 8.58 5.71 -1.85
CA GLU A 65 8.68 4.99 -0.57
C GLU A 65 7.62 3.89 -0.41
N ASN A 66 6.50 3.99 -1.12
CA ASN A 66 5.45 2.98 -1.14
C ASN A 66 5.77 1.83 -2.11
N VAL A 67 6.84 1.93 -2.90
CA VAL A 67 7.26 0.90 -3.85
C VAL A 67 8.24 -0.06 -3.20
N VAL A 68 7.82 -1.31 -3.02
CA VAL A 68 8.62 -2.38 -2.41
C VAL A 68 8.99 -3.41 -3.46
N LYS A 69 10.25 -3.86 -3.47
CA LYS A 69 10.69 -4.90 -4.40
C LYS A 69 9.93 -6.21 -4.14
N LYS A 70 9.35 -6.77 -5.19
CA LYS A 70 8.66 -8.05 -5.11
C LYS A 70 9.67 -9.20 -4.92
N PRO A 71 9.44 -10.14 -4.00
CA PRO A 71 10.21 -11.39 -3.94
C PRO A 71 10.09 -12.15 -5.27
N LYS A 72 11.22 -12.69 -5.76
CA LYS A 72 11.27 -13.34 -7.09
C LYS A 72 10.45 -14.62 -7.13
N GLU A 73 10.35 -15.28 -5.99
CA GLU A 73 9.73 -16.60 -5.81
C GLU A 73 8.20 -16.51 -5.69
N MET A 74 7.63 -15.31 -5.58
CA MET A 74 6.18 -15.10 -5.45
C MET A 74 5.54 -14.74 -6.78
N SER A 75 4.28 -15.15 -6.98
CA SER A 75 3.47 -14.63 -8.09
C SER A 75 3.04 -13.19 -7.82
N PHE A 76 2.56 -12.48 -8.85
CA PHE A 76 2.02 -11.12 -8.66
C PHE A 76 0.77 -11.12 -7.77
N GLU A 77 -0.13 -12.08 -7.97
CA GLU A 77 -1.36 -12.24 -7.19
C GLU A 77 -1.03 -12.46 -5.71
N THR A 78 -0.04 -13.29 -5.42
CA THR A 78 0.42 -13.55 -4.05
C THR A 78 1.07 -12.31 -3.44
N ALA A 79 1.88 -11.58 -4.21
CA ALA A 79 2.55 -10.39 -3.73
C ALA A 79 1.59 -9.23 -3.44
N ALA A 80 0.49 -9.11 -4.20
CA ALA A 80 -0.48 -8.03 -4.03
C ALA A 80 -1.14 -8.09 -2.64
N VAL A 81 -1.53 -9.29 -2.19
CA VAL A 81 -2.23 -9.50 -0.91
C VAL A 81 -1.32 -9.42 0.33
N LEU A 82 0.00 -9.23 0.14
CA LEU A 82 0.91 -9.09 1.27
C LEU A 82 0.73 -7.78 2.03
N SER A 83 0.28 -6.76 1.31
CA SER A 83 0.49 -5.38 1.70
C SER A 83 -0.52 -4.86 2.73
N ILE A 84 -1.74 -5.40 2.74
CA ILE A 84 -2.73 -5.16 3.80
C ILE A 84 -3.07 -6.47 4.48
N ALA A 85 -3.56 -7.48 3.73
CA ALA A 85 -4.13 -8.67 4.36
C ALA A 85 -3.08 -9.43 5.19
N TRP A 86 -1.93 -9.76 4.59
CA TRP A 86 -0.86 -10.45 5.31
C TRP A 86 -0.24 -9.59 6.41
N LEU A 87 0.09 -8.32 6.14
CA LEU A 87 0.70 -7.43 7.15
C LEU A 87 -0.20 -7.20 8.36
N THR A 88 -1.52 -7.13 8.16
CA THR A 88 -2.50 -7.03 9.24
C THR A 88 -2.46 -8.31 10.09
N ALA A 89 -2.53 -9.48 9.45
CA ALA A 89 -2.44 -10.77 10.16
C ALA A 89 -1.09 -10.94 10.88
N TYR A 90 0.00 -10.54 10.24
CA TYR A 90 1.34 -10.59 10.82
C TYR A 90 1.44 -9.70 12.06
N ARG A 91 0.97 -8.45 12.00
CA ARG A 91 0.94 -7.57 13.19
C ARG A 91 0.13 -8.20 14.31
N MET A 92 -1.06 -8.75 14.04
CA MET A 92 -1.84 -9.46 15.07
C MET A 92 -1.05 -10.59 15.75
N LEU A 93 -0.23 -11.35 14.99
CA LEU A 93 0.55 -12.46 15.55
C LEU A 93 1.87 -12.04 16.21
N ALA A 94 2.52 -11.00 15.69
CA ALA A 94 3.88 -10.63 16.04
C ALA A 94 3.96 -9.48 17.05
N THR A 95 2.95 -8.60 17.09
CA THR A 95 2.90 -7.47 18.02
C THR A 95 1.90 -7.67 19.16
N GLU A 96 0.91 -8.56 19.02
CA GLU A 96 0.08 -9.01 20.15
C GLU A 96 0.60 -10.35 20.70
N ARG A 97 1.62 -10.27 21.56
CA ARG A 97 1.80 -11.21 22.65
C ARG A 97 1.45 -10.50 23.95
N SER A 98 0.21 -10.69 24.39
CA SER A 98 -0.22 -10.52 25.78
C SER A 98 -1.28 -11.55 26.10
#